data_AF-A0A518BNF0-F1
#
_entry.id   AF-A0A518BNF0-F1
#
_cell.length_a   1.000
_cell.length_b   1.000
_cell.length_c   1.000
_cell.angle_alpha   90.00
_cell.angle_beta   90.00
_cell.angle_gamma   90.00
#
_symmetry.space_group_name_H-M   'P 1'
#
loop_
_entity.id
_entity.type
_entity.pdbx_description
1 polymer ?
#
loop_
_entity_poly.entity_id
_entity_poly.type
_entity_poly.pdbx_seq_one_letter_code
_entity_poly.pdbx_strand_id
1 'polypeptide(L)'
;MTGRTHTPLPLVARLGTLIGFTCWAVALGILVATAGEPLLGLELGAIGVACGLGLGQLCLIAVEAVDRADGSHGQRMRVLWGGLLFSTGLLMLVWGVGLMPALAQHPQVVDSLGRVGGDAVLPLWACGALIAVGALLLSLPSRD
;
A
#
# COMPACT_ATOMS: atom_id res chain seq x y z
N MET A 1 14.40 9.56 -35.41
CA MET A 1 13.49 9.84 -34.29
C MET A 1 12.34 8.85 -34.34
N THR A 2 12.53 7.65 -33.80
CA THR A 2 11.45 6.65 -33.70
C THR A 2 10.66 6.94 -32.42
N GLY A 3 9.51 7.59 -32.57
CA GLY A 3 8.56 7.80 -31.49
C GLY A 3 8.10 6.45 -30.96
N ARG A 4 8.63 6.04 -29.80
CA ARG A 4 8.02 4.95 -29.03
C ARG A 4 6.65 5.47 -28.59
N THR A 5 5.60 4.90 -29.14
CA THR A 5 4.25 5.10 -28.63
C THR A 5 4.21 4.56 -27.22
N HIS A 6 4.25 5.47 -26.23
CA HIS A 6 4.06 5.16 -24.82
C HIS A 6 2.66 4.57 -24.67
N THR A 7 2.55 3.25 -24.58
CA THR A 7 1.29 2.62 -24.23
C THR A 7 1.12 2.75 -22.71
N PRO A 8 0.16 3.55 -22.22
CA PRO A 8 -0.10 3.61 -20.79
C PRO A 8 -0.38 2.22 -20.25
N LEU A 9 -0.03 1.97 -18.99
CA LEU A 9 -0.44 0.78 -18.25
C LEU A 9 -1.87 0.35 -18.62
N PRO A 10 -2.09 -0.92 -19.04
CA PRO A 10 -3.41 -1.39 -19.41
C PRO A 10 -4.36 -1.26 -18.22
N LEU A 11 -5.62 -0.93 -18.50
CA LEU A 11 -6.68 -0.75 -17.49
C LEU A 11 -6.71 -1.91 -16.47
N VAL A 12 -6.52 -3.14 -16.95
CA VAL A 12 -6.49 -4.36 -16.13
C VAL A 12 -5.38 -4.32 -15.09
N ALA A 13 -4.18 -3.84 -15.43
CA ALA A 13 -3.08 -3.73 -14.47
C ALA A 13 -3.34 -2.64 -13.44
N ARG A 14 -3.95 -1.51 -13.84
CA ARG A 14 -4.34 -0.43 -12.92
C ARG A 14 -5.37 -0.90 -11.91
N LEU A 15 -6.42 -1.57 -12.39
CA LEU A 15 -7.45 -2.16 -11.55
C LEU A 15 -6.87 -3.26 -10.65
N GLY A 16 -5.99 -4.10 -11.18
CA GLY A 16 -5.30 -5.13 -10.40
C GLY A 16 -4.51 -4.56 -9.22
N THR A 17 -3.77 -3.46 -9.43
CA THR A 17 -3.03 -2.77 -8.36
C THR A 17 -3.97 -2.18 -7.31
N LEU A 18 -5.04 -1.50 -7.73
CA LEU A 18 -6.03 -0.93 -6.80
C LEU A 18 -6.76 -2.01 -6.00
N ILE A 19 -7.14 -3.12 -6.66
CA ILE A 19 -7.76 -4.28 -6.01
C ILE A 19 -6.78 -4.90 -5.01
N GLY A 20 -5.51 -5.10 -5.38
CA GLY A 20 -4.49 -5.63 -4.48
C GLY A 20 -4.32 -4.78 -3.21
N PHE A 21 -4.28 -3.46 -3.36
CA PHE A 21 -4.17 -2.53 -2.25
C PHE A 21 -5.44 -2.34 -1.43
N THR A 22 -6.61 -2.79 -1.89
CA THR A 22 -7.89 -2.65 -1.17
C THR A 22 -8.42 -3.97 -0.62
N CYS A 23 -8.00 -5.10 -1.17
CA CYS A 23 -8.47 -6.43 -0.79
C CYS A 23 -8.19 -6.74 0.71
N TRP A 24 -7.05 -6.31 1.24
CA TRP A 24 -6.72 -6.49 2.65
C TRP A 24 -7.73 -5.78 3.58
N ALA A 25 -8.24 -4.62 3.18
CA ALA A 25 -9.20 -3.84 3.97
C ALA A 25 -10.58 -4.51 4.01
N VAL A 26 -11.00 -5.12 2.90
CA VAL A 26 -12.24 -5.90 2.85
C VAL A 26 -12.12 -7.16 3.71
N ALA A 27 -11.00 -7.88 3.61
CA ALA A 27 -10.74 -9.06 4.43
C ALA A 27 -10.73 -8.72 5.93
N LEU A 28 -10.09 -7.60 6.30
CA LEU A 28 -10.10 -7.07 7.65
C LEU A 28 -11.53 -6.71 8.10
N GLY A 29 -12.28 -5.95 7.31
CA GLY A 29 -13.64 -5.54 7.67
C GLY A 29 -14.56 -6.74 7.92
N ILE A 30 -14.46 -7.78 7.09
CA ILE A 30 -15.18 -9.06 7.28
C ILE A 30 -14.73 -9.75 8.57
N LEU A 31 -13.42 -9.81 8.85
CA LEU A 31 -12.89 -10.42 10.06
C LEU A 31 -13.41 -9.71 11.32
N VAL A 32 -13.37 -8.37 11.33
CA VAL A 32 -13.88 -7.57 12.46
C VAL A 32 -15.39 -7.76 12.62
N ALA A 33 -16.15 -7.76 11.52
CA ALA A 33 -17.60 -7.92 11.56
C ALA A 33 -18.00 -9.32 12.06
N THR A 34 -17.26 -10.36 11.66
CA THR A 34 -17.52 -11.75 12.11
C THR A 34 -17.02 -12.02 13.52
N ALA A 35 -16.12 -11.19 14.06
CA ALA A 35 -15.65 -11.25 15.43
C ALA A 35 -16.61 -10.62 16.46
N GLY A 36 -17.78 -10.11 16.04
CA GLY A 36 -18.82 -9.58 16.93
C GLY A 36 -19.00 -8.06 16.90
N GLU A 37 -18.21 -7.34 16.08
CA GLU A 37 -18.21 -5.88 15.98
C GLU A 37 -18.56 -5.41 14.56
N PRO A 38 -19.82 -5.58 14.09
CA PRO A 38 -20.19 -5.34 12.68
C PRO A 38 -20.12 -3.87 12.28
N LEU A 39 -20.45 -2.94 13.18
CA LEU A 39 -20.38 -1.51 12.90
C LEU A 39 -18.93 -1.06 12.72
N LEU A 40 -18.05 -1.50 13.63
CA LEU A 40 -16.60 -1.26 13.57
C LEU A 40 -15.99 -1.89 12.31
N GLY A 41 -16.41 -3.11 11.95
CA GLY A 41 -15.94 -3.77 10.73
C GLY A 41 -16.29 -2.99 9.46
N LEU A 42 -17.46 -2.33 9.44
CA LEU A 42 -17.88 -1.48 8.33
C LEU A 42 -17.08 -0.18 8.27
N GLU A 43 -16.84 0.48 9.41
CA GLU A 43 -16.03 1.70 9.49
C GLU A 43 -14.55 1.45 9.14
N LEU A 44 -13.92 0.44 9.76
CA LEU A 44 -12.53 0.07 9.49
C LEU A 44 -12.35 -0.45 8.07
N GLY A 45 -13.33 -1.20 7.55
CA GLY A 45 -13.36 -1.61 6.15
C GLY A 45 -13.38 -0.40 5.20
N ALA A 46 -14.25 0.58 5.45
CA ALA A 46 -14.33 1.79 4.64
C ALA A 46 -13.04 2.63 4.69
N ILE A 47 -12.47 2.83 5.89
CA ILE A 47 -11.19 3.55 6.08
C ILE A 47 -10.06 2.79 5.37
N GLY A 48 -9.97 1.49 5.56
CA GLY A 48 -8.96 0.66 4.93
C GLY A 48 -9.07 0.67 3.39
N VAL A 49 -10.29 0.65 2.84
CA VAL A 49 -10.52 0.77 1.40
C VAL A 49 -10.09 2.15 0.89
N ALA A 50 -10.44 3.22 1.60
CA ALA A 50 -10.02 4.57 1.23
C ALA A 50 -8.48 4.72 1.26
N CYS A 51 -7.83 4.21 2.31
CA CYS A 51 -6.36 4.17 2.41
C CYS A 51 -5.74 3.32 1.30
N GLY A 52 -6.31 2.14 1.03
CA GLY A 52 -5.86 1.25 -0.04
C GLY A 52 -5.94 1.90 -1.41
N LEU A 53 -7.05 2.59 -1.73
CA LEU A 53 -7.18 3.34 -2.97
C LEU A 53 -6.14 4.48 -3.05
N GLY A 54 -5.94 5.23 -1.98
CA GLY A 54 -4.95 6.31 -1.93
C GLY A 54 -3.51 5.81 -2.15
N LEU A 55 -3.13 4.73 -1.47
CA LEU A 55 -1.80 4.11 -1.58
C LEU A 55 -1.59 3.44 -2.95
N GLY A 56 -2.62 2.76 -3.45
CA GLY A 56 -2.61 2.19 -4.80
C GLY A 56 -2.47 3.29 -5.86
N GLN A 57 -3.14 4.43 -5.68
CA GLN A 57 -3.01 5.58 -6.59
C GLN A 57 -1.60 6.18 -6.55
N LEU A 58 -0.98 6.30 -5.37
CA LEU A 58 0.43 6.73 -5.27
C LEU A 58 1.38 5.78 -6.01
N CYS A 59 1.14 4.47 -5.90
CA CYS A 59 1.91 3.47 -6.64
C CYS A 59 1.71 3.64 -8.16
N LEU A 60 0.47 3.83 -8.62
CA LEU A 60 0.18 4.07 -10.04
C LEU A 60 0.81 5.37 -10.56
N ILE A 61 0.84 6.44 -9.76
CA ILE A 61 1.54 7.69 -10.12
C ILE A 61 3.04 7.42 -10.33
N ALA A 62 3.66 6.60 -9.49
CA ALA A 62 5.06 6.21 -9.67
C ALA A 62 5.26 5.39 -10.96
N VAL A 63 4.34 4.49 -11.31
CA VAL A 63 4.42 3.76 -12.59
C VAL A 63 4.19 4.69 -13.79
N GLU A 64 3.24 5.62 -13.73
CA GLU A 64 3.04 6.59 -14.80
C GLU A 64 4.25 7.52 -14.97
N ALA A 65 4.93 7.89 -13.88
CA ALA A 65 6.17 8.64 -13.94
C ALA A 65 7.29 7.85 -14.65
N VAL A 66 7.36 6.52 -14.41
CA VAL A 66 8.28 5.61 -15.11
C VAL A 66 7.97 5.51 -16.59
N ASP A 67 6.69 5.38 -16.93
CA ASP A 67 6.24 5.28 -18.32
C ASP A 67 6.53 6.56 -19.10
N ARG A 68 6.44 7.73 -18.46
CA ARG A 68 6.72 9.04 -19.07
C ARG A 68 8.19 9.44 -19.07
N ALA A 69 9.03 8.80 -18.25
CA ALA A 69 10.45 9.12 -18.17
C ALA A 69 11.24 8.48 -19.33
N ASP A 70 11.92 9.32 -20.11
CA ASP A 70 13.08 8.90 -20.89
C ASP A 70 14.21 8.59 -19.90
N GLY A 71 14.54 7.31 -19.79
CA GLY A 71 15.50 6.85 -18.79
C GLY A 71 15.90 5.40 -19.00
N SER A 72 17.08 5.06 -18.50
CA SER A 72 17.61 3.68 -18.53
C SER A 72 16.67 2.72 -17.78
N HIS A 73 16.72 1.43 -18.15
CA HIS A 73 15.96 0.39 -17.45
C HIS A 73 16.19 0.42 -15.93
N GLY A 74 17.42 0.74 -15.49
CA GLY A 74 17.76 0.87 -14.07
C GLY A 74 17.08 2.05 -13.37
N GLN A 75 16.94 3.21 -14.03
CA GLN A 75 16.19 4.35 -13.47
C GLN A 75 14.69 4.01 -13.34
N ARG A 76 14.12 3.33 -14.33
CA ARG A 76 12.72 2.88 -14.32
C ARG A 76 12.44 1.92 -13.17
N MET A 77 13.28 0.90 -13.03
CA MET A 77 13.18 -0.08 -11.94
C MET A 77 13.32 0.59 -10.57
N ARG A 78 14.19 1.60 -10.44
CA ARG A 78 14.37 2.37 -9.20
C ARG A 78 13.10 3.09 -8.76
N VAL A 79 12.42 3.78 -9.67
CA VAL A 79 11.19 4.52 -9.35
C VAL A 79 10.04 3.55 -9.02
N LEU A 80 9.96 2.39 -9.69
CA LEU A 80 8.99 1.34 -9.33
C LEU A 80 9.22 0.83 -7.91
N TRP A 81 10.46 0.48 -7.56
CA TRP A 81 10.81 0.08 -6.20
C TRP A 81 10.59 1.21 -5.19
N GLY A 82 10.89 2.45 -5.56
CA GLY A 82 10.64 3.63 -4.74
C GLY A 82 9.16 3.77 -4.37
N GLY A 83 8.28 3.72 -5.37
CA GLY A 83 6.83 3.78 -5.18
C GLY A 83 6.29 2.59 -4.37
N LEU A 84 6.78 1.38 -4.64
CA LEU A 84 6.37 0.18 -3.91
C LEU A 84 6.79 0.23 -2.44
N LEU A 85 8.06 0.55 -2.15
CA LEU A 85 8.57 0.62 -0.78
C LEU A 85 7.89 1.73 0.01
N PHE A 86 7.67 2.89 -0.63
CA PHE A 86 6.99 4.02 -0.01
C PHE A 86 5.54 3.68 0.35
N SER A 87 4.76 3.17 -0.61
CA SER A 87 3.35 2.80 -0.39
C SER A 87 3.20 1.64 0.60
N THR A 88 4.08 0.64 0.55
CA THR A 88 4.09 -0.48 1.51
C THR A 88 4.44 0.00 2.92
N GLY A 89 5.45 0.86 3.07
CA GLY A 89 5.83 1.42 4.36
C GLY A 89 4.72 2.25 4.99
N LEU A 90 4.02 3.07 4.18
CA LEU A 90 2.83 3.81 4.65
C LEU A 90 1.68 2.88 5.03
N LEU A 91 1.43 1.81 4.25
CA LEU A 91 0.42 0.82 4.58
C LEU A 91 0.67 0.17 5.94
N MET A 92 1.92 -0.23 6.19
CA MET A 92 2.34 -0.82 7.45
C MET A 92 2.27 0.18 8.62
N LEU A 93 2.55 1.46 8.36
CA LEU A 93 2.42 2.51 9.37
C LEU A 93 0.94 2.73 9.76
N VAL A 94 0.04 2.79 8.78
CA VAL A 94 -1.42 2.88 9.01
C VAL A 94 -1.91 1.68 9.82
N TRP A 95 -1.44 0.48 9.47
CA TRP A 95 -1.75 -0.73 10.22
C TRP A 95 -1.27 -0.68 11.68
N GLY A 96 0.02 -0.42 11.90
CA GLY A 96 0.63 -0.52 13.21
C GLY A 96 0.28 0.63 14.17
N VAL A 97 0.13 1.85 13.66
CA VAL A 97 -0.09 3.05 14.49
C VAL A 97 -1.56 3.48 14.51
N GLY A 98 -2.28 3.33 13.40
CA GLY A 98 -3.68 3.73 13.33
C GLY A 98 -4.61 2.60 13.74
N LEU A 99 -4.50 1.47 13.06
CA LEU A 99 -5.51 0.43 13.08
C LEU A 99 -5.37 -0.52 14.28
N MET A 100 -4.16 -1.03 14.55
CA MET A 100 -3.92 -1.96 15.65
C MET A 100 -4.28 -1.41 17.04
N PRO A 101 -3.97 -0.14 17.39
CA PRO A 101 -4.38 0.42 18.68
C PRO A 101 -5.90 0.56 18.83
N ALA A 102 -6.63 0.81 17.73
CA ALA A 102 -8.08 0.82 17.74
C ALA A 102 -8.63 -0.61 17.95
N LEU A 103 -8.05 -1.58 17.25
CA LEU A 103 -8.43 -2.99 17.37
C LEU A 103 -8.09 -3.60 18.74
N ALA A 104 -7.02 -3.13 19.40
CA ALA A 104 -6.63 -3.57 20.73
C ALA A 104 -7.69 -3.31 21.81
N GLN A 105 -8.63 -2.40 21.55
CA GLN A 105 -9.78 -2.15 22.43
C GLN A 105 -10.83 -3.28 22.37
N HIS A 106 -10.72 -4.19 21.39
CA HIS A 106 -11.67 -5.27 21.12
C HIS A 106 -10.97 -6.65 21.18
N PRO A 107 -10.90 -7.31 22.36
CA PRO A 107 -10.13 -8.54 22.56
C PRO A 107 -10.50 -9.68 21.62
N GLN A 108 -11.80 -9.80 21.29
CA GLN A 108 -12.32 -10.84 20.38
C GLN A 108 -11.77 -10.71 18.95
N VAL A 109 -11.51 -9.47 18.52
CA VAL A 109 -10.95 -9.17 17.20
C VAL A 109 -9.46 -9.47 17.17
N VAL A 110 -8.73 -9.10 18.23
CA VAL A 110 -7.30 -9.41 18.38
C VAL A 110 -7.06 -10.92 18.42
N ASP A 111 -7.87 -11.68 19.16
CA ASP A 111 -7.79 -13.14 19.18
C ASP A 111 -8.03 -13.73 17.78
N SER A 112 -8.98 -13.18 17.03
CA SER A 112 -9.29 -13.60 15.66
C SER A 112 -8.14 -13.26 14.69
N LEU A 113 -7.51 -12.09 14.85
CA LEU A 113 -6.32 -11.68 14.09
C LEU A 113 -5.13 -12.57 14.37
N GLY A 114 -4.87 -12.91 15.64
CA GLY A 114 -3.78 -13.81 16.02
C GLY A 114 -3.92 -15.20 15.40
N ARG A 115 -5.14 -15.72 15.25
CA ARG A 115 -5.39 -17.02 14.56
C ARG A 115 -5.03 -17.00 13.08
N VAL A 116 -5.06 -15.83 12.44
CA VAL A 116 -4.73 -15.65 11.01
C VAL A 116 -3.31 -15.10 10.83
N GLY A 117 -2.56 -14.90 11.92
CA GLY A 117 -1.21 -14.31 11.90
C GLY A 117 -1.19 -12.81 11.59
N GLY A 118 -2.32 -12.12 11.77
CA GLY A 118 -2.46 -10.68 11.56
C GLY A 118 -1.95 -9.82 12.72
N ASP A 119 -1.51 -10.44 13.82
CA ASP A 119 -0.89 -9.78 14.98
C ASP A 119 0.59 -9.43 14.76
N ALA A 120 1.17 -9.79 13.61
CA ALA A 120 2.53 -9.44 13.24
C ALA A 120 2.68 -7.92 13.06
N VAL A 121 3.05 -7.23 14.14
CA VAL A 121 3.41 -5.81 14.12
C VAL A 121 4.88 -5.68 13.74
N LEU A 122 5.14 -5.20 12.52
CA LEU A 122 6.49 -4.80 12.14
C LEU A 122 6.96 -3.64 13.04
N PRO A 123 8.25 -3.64 13.44
CA PRO A 123 8.74 -2.57 14.29
C PRO A 123 8.71 -1.24 13.53
N LEU A 124 8.33 -0.15 14.22
CA LEU A 124 8.11 1.16 13.60
C LEU A 124 9.32 1.70 12.81
N TRP A 125 10.54 1.34 13.23
CA TRP A 125 11.75 1.70 12.51
C TRP A 125 11.82 1.06 11.12
N ALA A 126 11.27 -0.15 10.94
CA ALA A 126 11.23 -0.82 9.64
C ALA A 126 10.26 -0.11 8.69
N CYS A 127 9.08 0.31 9.19
CA CYS A 127 8.16 1.14 8.43
C CYS A 127 8.81 2.46 8.01
N GLY A 128 9.46 3.15 8.96
CA GLY A 128 10.20 4.39 8.69
C GLY A 128 11.32 4.20 7.67
N ALA A 129 12.08 3.11 7.76
CA ALA A 129 13.13 2.77 6.81
C ALA A 129 12.57 2.52 5.39
N LEU A 130 11.47 1.78 5.26
CA LEU A 130 10.82 1.55 3.97
C LEU A 130 10.32 2.84 3.33
N ILE A 131 9.68 3.72 4.12
CA ILE A 131 9.21 5.03 3.67
C ILE A 131 10.40 5.89 3.24
N ALA A 132 11.45 5.97 4.07
CA ALA A 132 12.62 6.80 3.80
C ALA A 132 13.39 6.32 2.57
N VAL A 133 13.62 5.01 2.43
CA VAL A 133 14.27 4.43 1.25
C VAL A 133 13.40 4.63 0.01
N GLY A 134 12.08 4.39 0.12
CA GLY A 134 11.15 4.62 -0.98
C GLY A 134 11.16 6.07 -1.47
N ALA A 135 11.06 7.02 -0.54
CA ALA A 135 11.15 8.46 -0.82
C ALA A 135 12.51 8.85 -1.43
N LEU A 136 13.61 8.31 -0.90
CA LEU A 136 14.95 8.56 -1.42
C LEU A 136 15.05 8.12 -2.88
N LEU A 137 14.60 6.90 -3.20
CA LEU A 137 14.62 6.34 -4.56
C LEU A 137 13.78 7.17 -5.54
N LEU A 138 12.66 7.75 -5.08
CA LEU A 138 11.81 8.65 -5.87
C LEU A 138 12.42 10.05 -6.05
N SER A 139 13.22 10.52 -5.09
CA SER A 139 13.81 11.86 -5.09
C SER A 139 15.15 11.98 -5.82
N LEU A 140 15.81 10.86 -6.12
CA LEU A 140 17.12 10.87 -6.77
C LEU A 140 17.00 11.41 -8.20
N PRO A 141 17.76 12.45 -8.58
CA PRO A 141 17.73 12.99 -9.92
C PRO A 141 18.18 11.91 -10.93
N SER A 142 17.53 11.89 -12.10
CA SER A 142 18.01 11.15 -13.26
C SER A 142 19.34 11.74 -13.69
N ARG A 143 20.44 11.15 -13.22
CA ARG A 143 21.76 11.42 -13.80
C ARG A 143 21.80 10.75 -15.15
N ASP A 144 21.66 11.56 -16.18
CA ASP A 144 22.13 11.29 -17.54
C ASP A 144 23.49 12.00 -17.74
#